data_AF-A0A2U3P674-F1
#
_entry.id   AF-A0A2U3P674-F1
#
_cell.length_a   1.000
_cell.length_b   1.000
_cell.length_c   1.000
_cell.angle_alpha   90.00
_cell.angle_beta   90.00
_cell.angle_gamma   90.00
#
_symmetry.space_group_name_H-M   'P 1'
#
loop_
_entity.id
_entity.type
_entity.pdbx_description
1 polymer ?
#
loop_
_entity_poly.entity_id
_entity_poly.type
_entity_poly.pdbx_seq_one_letter_code
_entity_poly.pdbx_strand_id
1 'polypeptide(L)'
;VTDAVRLDDLALPRFSPEAQQILDMMAAMAPSAPLDADSLHAQASADTGLHDFGAPDYRERLDVYLAALREIDGLHGAGRVNFYGQLLQLLKNRLLLTDLLKRHPEIDDIELRSPIVIAGLPRTGTTHLHNLLAAAPTFRTMPYWESNEPFPLPNEVGAEPDPRRARMDVAVGVVNIVMPHFPLMHEMTTDHVHEEIQLLANDISTMLFETLADVPRWRDYYRAHDQTPHYQYLATQLKAMQYLRGGHRWLLKSPQHLEQVPVLDRVFGDSIVLFTHRDPVPVALSMIAMITYSARMHRSPVPVEQIAQSWIERLDQMLTALVRDRDTLGPERSIDIRFDEFMADELGVAERVYALAGEPFTDDARTAIADYLAGHRRGRLGNVETSCEMFGLTPDALRERFAPYVERFLS
;
A
#
# COMPACT_ATOMS: atom_id res chain seq x y z
N VAL A 1 11.18 20.47 18.72
CA VAL A 1 11.77 19.63 17.66
C VAL A 1 12.22 18.38 18.38
N THR A 2 11.54 17.26 18.15
CA THR A 2 12.03 15.96 18.62
C THR A 2 13.30 15.65 17.85
N ASP A 3 14.34 15.18 18.55
CA ASP A 3 15.59 14.77 17.89
C ASP A 3 15.28 13.62 16.91
N ALA A 4 15.94 13.64 15.75
CA ALA A 4 15.76 12.62 14.75
C ALA A 4 16.28 11.27 15.27
N VAL A 5 15.57 10.19 14.97
CA VAL A 5 15.94 8.84 15.41
C VAL A 5 16.97 8.26 14.46
N ARG A 6 18.12 7.85 14.99
CA ARG A 6 19.14 7.11 14.25
C ARG A 6 18.92 5.61 14.41
N LEU A 7 18.76 4.89 13.29
CA LEU A 7 18.68 3.43 13.28
C LEU A 7 20.08 2.84 13.27
N ASP A 8 20.50 2.19 14.36
CA ASP A 8 21.83 1.61 14.55
C ASP A 8 21.82 0.07 14.60
N ASP A 9 20.67 -0.55 14.37
CA ASP A 9 20.44 -1.99 14.49
C ASP A 9 19.72 -2.59 13.26
N LEU A 10 19.84 -1.96 12.09
CA LEU A 10 19.22 -2.43 10.85
C LEU A 10 19.67 -3.86 10.48
N ALA A 11 20.98 -4.12 10.49
CA ALA A 11 21.55 -5.41 10.09
C ALA A 11 21.32 -6.53 11.12
N LEU A 12 21.33 -6.17 12.41
CA LEU A 12 21.14 -7.07 13.55
C LEU A 12 20.06 -6.49 14.46
N PRO A 13 18.78 -6.77 14.16
CA PRO A 13 17.66 -6.18 14.90
C PRO A 13 17.76 -6.41 16.41
N ARG A 14 17.55 -5.36 17.19
CA ARG A 14 17.37 -5.43 18.64
C ARG A 14 15.90 -5.17 18.97
N PHE A 15 15.37 -6.00 19.86
CA PHE A 15 13.98 -5.96 20.29
C PHE A 15 13.90 -5.65 21.78
N SER A 16 12.84 -4.94 22.18
CA SER A 16 12.49 -4.85 23.60
C SER A 16 12.12 -6.25 24.13
N PRO A 17 12.16 -6.47 25.47
CA PRO A 17 11.71 -7.75 26.03
C PRO A 17 10.29 -8.14 25.63
N GLU A 18 9.39 -7.15 25.54
CA GLU A 18 8.01 -7.34 25.09
C GLU A 18 7.93 -7.76 23.62
N ALA A 19 8.66 -7.06 22.73
CA ALA A 19 8.73 -7.42 21.32
C ALA A 19 9.33 -8.82 21.12
N GLN A 20 10.36 -9.18 21.88
CA GLN A 20 10.95 -10.52 21.83
C GLN A 20 9.94 -11.59 22.26
N GLN A 21 9.16 -11.35 23.31
CA GLN A 21 8.13 -12.28 23.76
C GLN A 21 7.06 -12.52 22.68
N ILE A 22 6.63 -11.48 21.97
CA ILE A 22 5.69 -11.60 20.84
C ILE A 22 6.31 -12.44 19.73
N LEU A 23 7.55 -12.15 19.35
CA LEU A 23 8.28 -12.91 18.32
C LEU A 23 8.44 -14.38 18.69
N ASP A 24 8.76 -14.69 19.94
CA ASP A 24 8.92 -16.07 20.42
C ASP A 24 7.59 -16.83 20.40
N MET A 25 6.49 -16.17 20.79
CA MET A 25 5.14 -16.73 20.72
C MET A 25 4.75 -17.04 19.27
N MET A 26 4.98 -16.10 18.34
CA MET A 26 4.73 -16.33 16.92
C MET A 26 5.63 -17.46 16.39
N ALA A 27 6.92 -17.48 16.75
CA ALA A 27 7.83 -18.53 16.32
C ALA A 27 7.40 -19.93 16.80
N ALA A 28 6.80 -20.05 17.97
CA ALA A 28 6.26 -21.31 18.48
C ALA A 28 5.08 -21.85 17.65
N MET A 29 4.30 -20.96 17.00
CA MET A 29 3.18 -21.33 16.12
C MET A 29 3.62 -21.72 14.70
N ALA A 30 4.88 -21.45 14.36
CA ALA A 30 5.39 -21.58 13.01
C ALA A 30 5.19 -23.00 12.39
N PRO A 31 5.30 -24.13 13.12
CA PRO A 31 4.99 -25.46 12.58
C PRO A 31 3.55 -25.63 12.07
N SER A 32 2.60 -24.86 12.60
CA SER A 32 1.19 -24.85 12.20
C SER A 32 0.87 -23.80 11.13
N ALA A 33 1.88 -23.10 10.63
CA ALA A 33 1.77 -22.03 9.64
C ALA A 33 2.65 -22.33 8.41
N PRO A 34 2.44 -23.44 7.70
CA PRO A 34 3.22 -23.76 6.51
C PRO A 34 2.93 -22.76 5.38
N LEU A 35 3.99 -22.19 4.81
CA LEU A 35 3.89 -21.38 3.58
C LEU A 35 3.73 -22.33 2.39
N ASP A 36 2.53 -22.89 2.27
CA ASP A 36 2.14 -23.90 1.29
C ASP A 36 0.74 -23.60 0.79
N ALA A 37 0.55 -23.65 -0.53
CA ALA A 37 -0.69 -23.23 -1.17
C ALA A 37 -1.87 -24.09 -0.68
N ASP A 38 -1.77 -25.41 -0.72
CA ASP A 38 -2.90 -26.29 -0.37
C ASP A 38 -3.29 -26.14 1.11
N SER A 39 -2.30 -26.02 1.99
CA SER A 39 -2.53 -25.76 3.42
C SER A 39 -3.25 -24.43 3.66
N LEU A 40 -2.82 -23.36 2.97
CA LEU A 40 -3.46 -22.04 3.05
C LEU A 40 -4.91 -22.06 2.55
N HIS A 41 -5.19 -22.73 1.44
CA HIS A 41 -6.56 -22.87 0.92
C HIS A 41 -7.44 -23.68 1.86
N ALA A 42 -6.94 -24.81 2.38
CA ALA A 42 -7.68 -25.64 3.32
C ALA A 42 -8.05 -24.85 4.59
N GLN A 43 -7.11 -24.07 5.14
CA GLN A 43 -7.39 -23.23 6.30
C GLN A 43 -8.35 -22.08 5.97
N ALA A 44 -8.20 -21.40 4.82
CA ALA A 44 -9.12 -20.34 4.42
C ALA A 44 -10.56 -20.85 4.30
N SER A 45 -10.73 -22.05 3.73
CA SER A 45 -12.03 -22.73 3.67
C SER A 45 -12.56 -23.12 5.04
N ALA A 46 -11.72 -23.64 5.93
CA ALA A 46 -12.13 -23.97 7.29
C ALA A 46 -12.59 -22.74 8.10
N ASP A 47 -11.90 -21.61 7.96
CA ASP A 47 -12.19 -20.36 8.66
C ASP A 47 -13.50 -19.70 8.20
N THR A 48 -13.85 -19.86 6.92
CA THR A 48 -14.98 -19.15 6.31
C THR A 48 -16.20 -20.05 6.05
N GLY A 49 -16.01 -21.36 5.99
CA GLY A 49 -17.01 -22.31 5.50
C GLY A 49 -17.25 -22.27 3.99
N LEU A 50 -16.42 -21.54 3.23
CA LEU A 50 -16.54 -21.34 1.78
C LEU A 50 -15.45 -22.11 1.02
N HIS A 51 -15.75 -22.55 -0.20
CA HIS A 51 -14.84 -23.38 -1.00
C HIS A 51 -14.58 -22.88 -2.42
N ASP A 52 -15.30 -21.85 -2.87
CA ASP A 52 -15.12 -21.30 -4.21
C ASP A 52 -14.26 -20.02 -4.14
N PHE A 53 -13.03 -20.12 -4.64
CA PHE A 53 -12.05 -19.03 -4.70
C PHE A 53 -12.14 -18.20 -6.00
N GLY A 54 -13.14 -18.46 -6.83
CA GLY A 54 -13.31 -17.86 -8.15
C GLY A 54 -12.39 -18.48 -9.19
N ALA A 55 -12.00 -17.67 -10.19
CA ALA A 55 -11.08 -18.11 -11.24
C ALA A 55 -9.75 -18.61 -10.64
N PRO A 56 -9.20 -19.75 -11.10
CA PRO A 56 -8.04 -20.39 -10.46
C PRO A 56 -6.69 -19.81 -10.90
N ASP A 57 -6.65 -18.83 -11.79
CA ASP A 57 -5.43 -18.29 -12.41
C ASP A 57 -4.48 -17.62 -11.40
N TYR A 58 -4.98 -17.15 -10.25
CA TYR A 58 -4.15 -16.63 -9.16
C TYR A 58 -3.21 -17.67 -8.54
N ARG A 59 -3.50 -18.98 -8.69
CA ARG A 59 -2.70 -20.04 -8.08
C ARG A 59 -1.25 -20.02 -8.55
N GLU A 60 -1.02 -19.78 -9.83
CA GLU A 60 0.33 -19.64 -10.38
C GLU A 60 1.09 -18.51 -9.69
N ARG A 61 0.46 -17.33 -9.56
CA ARG A 61 1.06 -16.16 -8.89
C ARG A 61 1.35 -16.45 -7.42
N LEU A 62 0.45 -17.13 -6.74
CA LEU A 62 0.64 -17.56 -5.35
C LEU A 62 1.82 -18.51 -5.21
N ASP A 63 1.96 -19.50 -6.09
CA ASP A 63 3.07 -20.45 -6.06
C ASP A 63 4.41 -19.73 -6.29
N VAL A 64 4.47 -18.76 -7.22
CA VAL A 64 5.66 -17.93 -7.44
C VAL A 64 6.03 -17.13 -6.20
N TYR A 65 5.06 -16.47 -5.55
CA TYR A 65 5.33 -15.68 -4.36
C TYR A 65 5.72 -16.56 -3.16
N LEU A 66 5.05 -17.68 -2.93
CA LEU A 66 5.42 -18.67 -1.91
C LEU A 66 6.84 -19.20 -2.13
N ALA A 67 7.21 -19.48 -3.39
CA ALA A 67 8.57 -19.89 -3.73
C ALA A 67 9.58 -18.77 -3.43
N ALA A 68 9.24 -17.51 -3.70
CA ALA A 68 10.10 -16.37 -3.38
C ALA A 68 10.28 -16.19 -1.86
N LEU A 69 9.22 -16.37 -1.05
CA LEU A 69 9.31 -16.30 0.41
C LEU A 69 10.19 -17.42 0.99
N ARG A 70 10.13 -18.63 0.43
CA ARG A 70 10.96 -19.77 0.85
C ARG A 70 12.46 -19.57 0.56
N GLU A 71 12.81 -18.63 -0.31
CA GLU A 71 14.19 -18.30 -0.66
C GLU A 71 14.82 -17.23 0.23
N ILE A 72 14.04 -16.63 1.13
CA ILE A 72 14.55 -15.62 2.06
C ILE A 72 15.54 -16.29 3.03
N ASP A 73 16.82 -15.98 2.87
CA ASP A 73 17.84 -16.39 3.83
C ASP A 73 17.64 -15.67 5.17
N GLY A 74 17.75 -16.43 6.26
CA GLY A 74 17.48 -15.96 7.61
C GLY A 74 16.00 -15.74 7.95
N LEU A 75 15.05 -16.27 7.17
CA LEU A 75 13.62 -16.24 7.51
C LEU A 75 13.37 -16.96 8.84
N HIS A 76 12.94 -16.21 9.86
CA HIS A 76 12.67 -16.78 11.19
C HIS A 76 11.21 -17.20 11.38
N GLY A 77 10.95 -17.97 12.43
CA GLY A 77 9.63 -18.56 12.72
C GLY A 77 8.49 -17.53 12.78
N ALA A 78 8.72 -16.38 13.44
CA ALA A 78 7.72 -15.30 13.49
C ALA A 78 7.43 -14.70 12.09
N GLY A 79 8.44 -14.56 11.23
CA GLY A 79 8.27 -14.12 9.85
C GLY A 79 7.42 -15.07 9.04
N ARG A 80 7.64 -16.38 9.20
CA ARG A 80 6.80 -17.42 8.58
C ARG A 80 5.34 -17.28 9.00
N VAL A 81 5.06 -17.10 10.29
CA VAL A 81 3.68 -16.91 10.79
C VAL A 81 3.07 -15.61 10.27
N ASN A 82 3.84 -14.53 10.22
CA ASN A 82 3.39 -13.25 9.67
C ASN A 82 2.96 -13.40 8.20
N PHE A 83 3.80 -13.96 7.33
CA PHE A 83 3.46 -14.18 5.93
C PHE A 83 2.30 -15.16 5.75
N TYR A 84 2.24 -16.22 6.55
CA TYR A 84 1.13 -17.16 6.55
C TYR A 84 -0.19 -16.45 6.85
N GLY A 85 -0.24 -15.64 7.91
CA GLY A 85 -1.45 -14.89 8.30
C GLY A 85 -1.91 -13.92 7.21
N GLN A 86 -0.98 -13.21 6.58
CA GLN A 86 -1.29 -12.31 5.46
C GLN A 86 -1.87 -13.08 4.27
N LEU A 87 -1.17 -14.12 3.79
CA LEU A 87 -1.64 -14.92 2.65
C LEU A 87 -2.97 -15.62 2.92
N LEU A 88 -3.16 -16.13 4.14
CA LEU A 88 -4.42 -16.71 4.58
C LEU A 88 -5.56 -15.69 4.49
N GLN A 89 -5.32 -14.44 4.93
CA GLN A 89 -6.33 -13.40 4.85
C GLN A 89 -6.67 -13.03 3.40
N LEU A 90 -5.69 -12.97 2.50
CA LEU A 90 -5.95 -12.72 1.06
C LEU A 90 -6.85 -13.81 0.46
N LEU A 91 -6.61 -15.08 0.79
CA LEU A 91 -7.46 -16.19 0.34
C LEU A 91 -8.86 -16.14 0.93
N LYS A 92 -9.01 -15.75 2.21
CA LYS A 92 -10.32 -15.52 2.83
C LYS A 92 -11.07 -14.39 2.12
N ASN A 93 -10.41 -13.29 1.79
CA ASN A 93 -11.00 -12.19 1.03
C ASN A 93 -11.51 -12.66 -0.34
N ARG A 94 -10.75 -13.51 -1.05
CA ARG A 94 -11.21 -14.10 -2.33
C ARG A 94 -12.46 -14.95 -2.18
N LEU A 95 -12.52 -15.81 -1.15
CA LEU A 95 -13.70 -16.62 -0.85
C LEU A 95 -14.92 -15.74 -0.59
N LEU A 96 -14.75 -14.72 0.26
CA LEU A 96 -15.84 -13.83 0.66
C LEU A 96 -16.33 -12.95 -0.49
N LEU A 97 -15.43 -12.46 -1.34
CA LEU A 97 -15.83 -11.75 -2.57
C LEU A 97 -16.62 -12.66 -3.50
N THR A 98 -16.11 -13.86 -3.76
CA THR A 98 -16.74 -14.81 -4.69
C THR A 98 -18.15 -15.19 -4.22
N ASP A 99 -18.31 -15.46 -2.91
CA ASP A 99 -19.62 -15.72 -2.31
C ASP A 99 -20.54 -14.48 -2.38
N LEU A 100 -20.02 -13.29 -2.11
CA LEU A 100 -20.78 -12.04 -2.19
C LEU A 100 -21.33 -11.79 -3.61
N LEU A 101 -20.49 -11.91 -4.64
CA LEU A 101 -20.90 -11.72 -6.04
C LEU A 101 -21.93 -12.77 -6.48
N LYS A 102 -21.84 -14.01 -6.00
CA LYS A 102 -22.84 -15.04 -6.29
C LYS A 102 -24.19 -14.77 -5.66
N ARG A 103 -24.19 -14.25 -4.43
CA ARG A 103 -25.42 -13.89 -3.71
C ARG A 103 -26.05 -12.62 -4.26
N HIS A 104 -25.23 -11.71 -4.77
CA HIS A 104 -25.62 -10.39 -5.24
C HIS A 104 -25.07 -10.09 -6.64
N PRO A 105 -25.57 -10.78 -7.68
CA PRO A 105 -25.11 -10.56 -9.06
C PRO A 105 -25.37 -9.13 -9.53
N GLU A 106 -26.28 -8.38 -8.89
CA GLU A 106 -26.51 -6.95 -9.17
C GLU A 106 -25.28 -6.06 -8.92
N ILE A 107 -24.25 -6.56 -8.21
CA ILE A 107 -22.98 -5.85 -8.03
C ILE A 107 -22.28 -5.61 -9.37
N ASP A 108 -22.40 -6.55 -10.33
CA ASP A 108 -21.75 -6.43 -11.64
C ASP A 108 -22.32 -5.26 -12.45
N ASP A 109 -23.60 -4.93 -12.23
CA ASP A 109 -24.33 -3.85 -12.87
C ASP A 109 -24.07 -2.47 -12.24
N ILE A 110 -23.38 -2.40 -11.09
CA ILE A 110 -23.01 -1.12 -10.47
C ILE A 110 -22.10 -0.36 -11.42
N GLU A 111 -22.50 0.86 -11.78
CA GLU A 111 -21.65 1.79 -12.51
C GLU A 111 -20.54 2.29 -11.57
N LEU A 112 -19.30 1.88 -11.84
CA LEU A 112 -18.15 2.38 -11.12
C LEU A 112 -17.71 3.70 -11.74
N ARG A 113 -18.12 4.82 -11.14
CA ARG A 113 -17.61 6.14 -11.55
C ARG A 113 -16.09 6.15 -11.42
N SER A 114 -15.41 6.55 -12.49
CA SER A 114 -13.95 6.51 -12.56
C SER A 114 -13.28 7.19 -11.35
N PRO A 115 -12.31 6.53 -10.69
CA PRO A 115 -11.68 7.02 -9.49
C PRO A 115 -10.83 8.28 -9.74
N ILE A 116 -10.59 9.01 -8.66
CA ILE A 116 -9.44 9.88 -8.54
C ILE A 116 -8.31 9.05 -7.95
N VAL A 117 -7.14 9.09 -8.57
CA VAL A 117 -5.98 8.27 -8.19
C VAL A 117 -4.82 9.18 -7.87
N ILE A 118 -4.27 9.08 -6.67
CA ILE A 118 -3.01 9.73 -6.31
C ILE A 118 -1.87 8.76 -6.61
N ALA A 119 -1.00 9.12 -7.54
CA ALA A 119 0.18 8.36 -7.93
C ALA A 119 1.44 9.10 -7.50
N GLY A 120 2.24 8.49 -6.63
CA GLY A 120 3.46 9.13 -6.16
C GLY A 120 4.23 8.26 -5.19
N LEU A 121 5.55 8.48 -5.12
CA LEU A 121 6.39 7.80 -4.15
C LEU A 121 6.01 8.19 -2.71
N PRO A 122 6.27 7.35 -1.70
CA PRO A 122 6.19 7.77 -0.31
C PRO A 122 6.95 9.08 -0.09
N ARG A 123 6.52 9.90 0.88
CA ARG A 123 7.18 11.18 1.23
C ARG A 123 7.14 12.28 0.14
N THR A 124 6.40 12.10 -0.95
CA THR A 124 6.13 13.15 -1.96
C THR A 124 4.88 13.99 -1.65
N GLY A 125 4.24 13.78 -0.49
CA GLY A 125 3.02 14.47 -0.08
C GLY A 125 1.73 13.66 -0.29
N THR A 126 1.80 12.48 -0.91
CA THR A 126 0.64 11.61 -1.20
C THR A 126 -0.26 11.38 0.01
N THR A 127 0.28 10.98 1.16
CA THR A 127 -0.53 10.75 2.38
C THR A 127 -1.23 12.03 2.85
N HIS A 128 -0.58 13.19 2.75
CA HIS A 128 -1.18 14.45 3.15
C HIS A 128 -2.30 14.85 2.18
N LEU A 129 -2.06 14.75 0.87
CA LEU A 129 -3.05 15.00 -0.16
C LEU A 129 -4.25 14.03 -0.06
N HIS A 130 -3.99 12.75 0.22
CA HIS A 130 -5.05 11.74 0.37
C HIS A 130 -5.95 12.06 1.56
N ASN A 131 -5.38 12.35 2.73
CA ASN A 131 -6.16 12.72 3.92
C ASN A 131 -6.87 14.07 3.74
N LEU A 132 -6.25 15.04 3.07
CA LEU A 132 -6.85 16.34 2.74
C LEU A 132 -8.12 16.15 1.91
N LEU A 133 -8.02 15.41 0.80
CA LEU A 133 -9.14 15.16 -0.09
C LEU A 133 -10.20 14.22 0.53
N ALA A 134 -9.80 13.38 1.49
CA ALA A 134 -10.69 12.50 2.24
C ALA A 134 -11.43 13.20 3.40
N ALA A 135 -11.08 14.45 3.74
CA ALA A 135 -11.67 15.14 4.88
C ALA A 135 -13.18 15.39 4.70
N ALA A 136 -13.61 15.62 3.45
CA ALA A 136 -15.01 15.74 3.08
C ALA A 136 -15.57 14.40 2.57
N PRO A 137 -16.88 14.12 2.73
CA PRO A 137 -17.49 12.86 2.28
C PRO A 137 -17.66 12.76 0.74
N THR A 138 -17.19 13.75 -0.02
CA THR A 138 -17.29 13.80 -1.49
C THR A 138 -16.66 12.58 -2.15
N PHE A 139 -15.46 12.21 -1.69
CA PHE A 139 -14.75 11.04 -2.19
C PHE A 139 -14.82 9.90 -1.20
N ARG A 140 -15.19 8.72 -1.71
CA ARG A 140 -15.11 7.50 -0.94
C ARG A 140 -13.65 7.06 -0.82
N THR A 141 -13.24 6.81 0.40
CA THR A 141 -11.96 6.18 0.72
C THR A 141 -12.20 4.89 1.53
N MET A 142 -11.12 4.22 1.91
CA MET A 142 -11.16 3.03 2.77
C MET A 142 -10.20 3.22 3.95
N PRO A 143 -10.63 2.98 5.19
CA PRO A 143 -9.73 2.88 6.34
C PRO A 143 -8.88 1.60 6.24
N TYR A 144 -7.76 1.56 6.96
CA TYR A 144 -6.82 0.45 6.89
C TYR A 144 -7.47 -0.91 7.20
N TRP A 145 -8.31 -0.98 8.23
CA TRP A 145 -9.02 -2.22 8.57
C TRP A 145 -9.89 -2.74 7.42
N GLU A 146 -10.54 -1.85 6.66
CA GLU A 146 -11.40 -2.23 5.54
C GLU A 146 -10.57 -2.64 4.33
N SER A 147 -9.41 -2.01 4.10
CA SER A 147 -8.51 -2.44 3.02
C SER A 147 -7.96 -3.86 3.21
N ASN A 148 -7.71 -4.27 4.47
CA ASN A 148 -7.19 -5.59 4.82
C ASN A 148 -8.29 -6.66 4.87
N GLU A 149 -9.47 -6.31 5.39
CA GLU A 149 -10.64 -7.19 5.47
C GLU A 149 -11.87 -6.52 4.82
N PRO A 150 -11.93 -6.41 3.47
CA PRO A 150 -12.98 -5.65 2.78
C PRO A 150 -14.37 -6.26 2.92
N PHE A 151 -14.45 -7.59 3.03
CA PHE A 151 -15.70 -8.33 3.07
C PHE A 151 -15.89 -8.95 4.46
N PRO A 152 -16.99 -8.66 5.18
CA PRO A 152 -17.23 -9.25 6.49
C PRO A 152 -17.59 -10.74 6.36
N LEU A 153 -17.31 -11.53 7.40
CA LEU A 153 -17.86 -12.87 7.50
C LEU A 153 -19.40 -12.81 7.60
N PRO A 154 -20.14 -13.85 7.16
CA PRO A 154 -21.61 -13.84 7.20
C PRO A 154 -22.20 -13.55 8.60
N ASN A 155 -21.53 -14.00 9.66
CA ASN A 155 -21.92 -13.77 11.05
C ASN A 155 -21.50 -12.40 11.62
N GLU A 156 -20.72 -11.62 10.86
CA GLU A 156 -20.26 -10.27 11.23
C GLU A 156 -21.06 -9.16 10.54
N VAL A 157 -21.88 -9.51 9.53
CA VAL A 157 -22.70 -8.54 8.79
C VAL A 157 -23.65 -7.81 9.75
N GLY A 158 -23.54 -6.48 9.80
CA GLY A 158 -24.37 -5.61 10.64
C GLY A 158 -23.95 -5.54 12.11
N ALA A 159 -22.83 -6.16 12.50
CA ALA A 159 -22.30 -6.03 13.85
C ALA A 159 -21.72 -4.62 14.10
N GLU A 160 -22.04 -4.05 15.26
CA GLU A 160 -21.54 -2.74 15.70
C GLU A 160 -20.98 -2.82 17.14
N PRO A 161 -19.73 -2.38 17.39
CA PRO A 161 -18.75 -1.93 16.39
C PRO A 161 -18.31 -3.08 15.47
N ASP A 162 -17.89 -2.74 14.24
CA ASP A 162 -17.39 -3.73 13.27
C ASP A 162 -16.20 -4.52 13.86
N PRO A 163 -16.30 -5.86 14.00
CA PRO A 163 -15.28 -6.67 14.65
C PRO A 163 -13.92 -6.68 13.92
N ARG A 164 -13.90 -6.33 12.63
CA ARG A 164 -12.68 -6.19 11.83
C ARG A 164 -11.78 -5.07 12.36
N ARG A 165 -12.37 -4.03 12.96
CA ARG A 165 -11.62 -2.92 13.58
C ARG A 165 -10.79 -3.41 14.75
N ALA A 166 -11.38 -4.21 15.64
CA ALA A 166 -10.69 -4.77 16.80
C ALA A 166 -9.54 -5.70 16.38
N ARG A 167 -9.72 -6.50 15.32
CA ARG A 167 -8.62 -7.32 14.75
C ARG A 167 -7.48 -6.44 14.23
N MET A 168 -7.81 -5.35 13.54
CA MET A 168 -6.81 -4.42 13.05
C MET A 168 -6.09 -3.68 14.18
N ASP A 169 -6.79 -3.29 15.25
CA ASP A 169 -6.17 -2.67 16.43
C ASP A 169 -5.09 -3.59 17.04
N VAL A 170 -5.37 -4.89 17.14
CA VAL A 170 -4.40 -5.90 17.59
C VAL A 170 -3.21 -5.99 16.64
N ALA A 171 -3.45 -6.05 15.33
CA ALA A 171 -2.40 -6.13 14.33
C ALA A 171 -1.49 -4.89 14.34
N VAL A 172 -2.06 -3.69 14.38
CA VAL A 172 -1.32 -2.42 14.50
C VAL A 172 -0.55 -2.37 15.82
N GLY A 173 -1.12 -2.85 16.92
CA GLY A 173 -0.45 -2.95 18.21
C GLY A 173 0.82 -3.80 18.15
N VAL A 174 0.72 -5.01 17.57
CA VAL A 174 1.87 -5.91 17.37
C VAL A 174 2.96 -5.26 16.51
N VAL A 175 2.56 -4.65 15.38
CA VAL A 175 3.48 -3.93 14.49
C VAL A 175 4.22 -2.81 15.23
N ASN A 176 3.52 -1.99 16.01
CA ASN A 176 4.11 -0.88 16.75
C ASN A 176 5.05 -1.34 17.87
N ILE A 177 4.79 -2.49 18.50
CA ILE A 177 5.68 -3.05 19.53
C ILE A 177 6.97 -3.60 18.91
N VAL A 178 6.87 -4.34 17.79
CA VAL A 178 8.04 -4.97 17.16
C VAL A 178 8.87 -3.97 16.34
N MET A 179 8.20 -2.98 15.74
CA MET A 179 8.80 -1.95 14.89
C MET A 179 8.50 -0.53 15.43
N PRO A 180 9.00 -0.16 16.63
CA PRO A 180 8.63 1.09 17.32
C PRO A 180 8.95 2.38 16.54
N HIS A 181 9.88 2.34 15.58
CA HIS A 181 10.22 3.50 14.75
C HIS A 181 9.48 3.52 13.40
N PHE A 182 8.70 2.49 13.08
CA PHE A 182 7.94 2.42 11.83
C PHE A 182 6.91 3.57 11.69
N PRO A 183 6.16 3.95 12.74
CA PRO A 183 5.23 5.09 12.65
C PRO A 183 5.89 6.43 12.27
N LEU A 184 7.20 6.58 12.48
CA LEU A 184 7.95 7.79 12.09
C LEU A 184 8.14 7.89 10.56
N MET A 185 8.11 6.75 9.88
CA MET A 185 8.30 6.63 8.43
C MET A 185 6.95 6.50 7.72
N HIS A 186 6.09 5.64 8.24
CA HIS A 186 4.76 5.34 7.72
C HIS A 186 3.77 5.10 8.87
N GLU A 187 3.01 6.15 9.23
CA GLU A 187 1.96 6.04 10.24
C GLU A 187 0.78 5.23 9.70
N MET A 188 0.47 4.13 10.38
CA MET A 188 -0.69 3.29 10.09
C MET A 188 -1.51 3.14 11.36
N THR A 189 -2.75 3.60 11.31
CA THR A 189 -3.75 3.38 12.36
C THR A 189 -4.94 2.65 11.76
N THR A 190 -5.75 2.03 12.60
CA THR A 190 -6.95 1.29 12.20
C THR A 190 -7.86 2.09 11.27
N ASP A 191 -8.12 3.36 11.61
CA ASP A 191 -8.98 4.27 10.85
C ASP A 191 -8.22 5.15 9.84
N HIS A 192 -6.91 4.93 9.65
CA HIS A 192 -6.13 5.69 8.68
C HIS A 192 -6.66 5.46 7.27
N VAL A 193 -6.88 6.53 6.51
CA VAL A 193 -7.23 6.46 5.09
C VAL A 193 -6.11 5.73 4.35
N HIS A 194 -6.40 4.57 3.78
CA HIS A 194 -5.38 3.63 3.32
C HIS A 194 -5.43 3.34 1.82
N GLU A 195 -4.37 2.70 1.35
CA GLU A 195 -4.12 2.34 -0.05
C GLU A 195 -4.93 1.10 -0.45
N GLU A 196 -5.46 1.11 -1.67
CA GLU A 196 -6.11 -0.05 -2.29
C GLU A 196 -5.12 -1.13 -2.75
N ILE A 197 -3.82 -0.93 -2.51
CA ILE A 197 -2.78 -1.92 -2.79
C ILE A 197 -3.02 -3.27 -2.08
N GLN A 198 -3.73 -3.24 -0.95
CA GLN A 198 -4.22 -4.43 -0.24
C GLN A 198 -5.31 -5.19 -1.02
N LEU A 199 -6.17 -4.46 -1.75
CA LEU A 199 -7.17 -5.08 -2.61
C LEU A 199 -6.53 -5.72 -3.84
N LEU A 200 -5.48 -5.12 -4.41
CA LEU A 200 -4.68 -5.75 -5.47
C LEU A 200 -4.01 -7.04 -4.99
N ALA A 201 -3.62 -7.09 -3.71
CA ALA A 201 -3.08 -8.31 -3.11
C ALA A 201 -4.10 -9.46 -3.08
N ASN A 202 -5.42 -9.20 -3.05
CA ASN A 202 -6.43 -10.26 -3.11
C ASN A 202 -6.42 -11.02 -4.47
N ASP A 203 -5.83 -10.45 -5.52
CA ASP A 203 -5.58 -11.16 -6.78
C ASP A 203 -4.15 -11.69 -6.94
N ILE A 204 -3.37 -11.60 -5.85
CA ILE A 204 -1.98 -12.03 -5.78
C ILE A 204 -1.16 -11.38 -6.90
N SER A 205 -1.39 -10.09 -7.19
CA SER A 205 -0.55 -9.33 -8.12
C SER A 205 -0.41 -7.87 -7.70
N THR A 206 0.69 -7.56 -7.02
CA THR A 206 0.93 -6.24 -6.46
C THR A 206 2.41 -6.03 -6.11
N MET A 207 2.86 -4.79 -6.19
CA MET A 207 4.13 -4.30 -5.68
C MET A 207 4.22 -4.41 -4.14
N LEU A 208 3.07 -4.48 -3.44
CA LEU A 208 3.04 -4.61 -1.97
C LEU A 208 3.93 -5.75 -1.47
N PHE A 209 3.91 -6.89 -2.15
CA PHE A 209 4.73 -8.05 -1.79
C PHE A 209 6.24 -7.76 -1.78
N GLU A 210 6.72 -6.91 -2.69
CA GLU A 210 8.12 -6.45 -2.69
C GLU A 210 8.41 -5.57 -1.46
N THR A 211 7.44 -4.77 -1.01
CA THR A 211 7.60 -3.90 0.16
C THR A 211 7.57 -4.66 1.49
N LEU A 212 6.95 -5.84 1.51
CA LEU A 212 6.85 -6.70 2.68
C LEU A 212 8.08 -7.60 2.89
N ALA A 213 8.78 -7.93 1.81
CA ALA A 213 9.92 -8.83 1.81
C ALA A 213 10.85 -8.61 0.62
N ASP A 214 12.13 -8.95 0.78
CA ASP A 214 13.08 -9.00 -0.32
C ASP A 214 12.84 -10.26 -1.19
N VAL A 215 12.01 -10.13 -2.21
CA VAL A 215 11.51 -11.23 -3.06
C VAL A 215 11.75 -10.98 -4.56
N PRO A 216 13.01 -11.02 -5.04
CA PRO A 216 13.36 -10.69 -6.42
C PRO A 216 12.63 -11.57 -7.45
N ARG A 217 12.40 -12.86 -7.15
CA ARG A 217 11.59 -13.74 -8.00
C ARG A 217 10.18 -13.19 -8.24
N TRP A 218 9.53 -12.71 -7.19
CA TRP A 218 8.19 -12.14 -7.30
C TRP A 218 8.21 -10.83 -8.11
N ARG A 219 9.15 -9.92 -7.81
CA ARG A 219 9.34 -8.68 -8.58
C ARG A 219 9.46 -8.95 -10.07
N ASP A 220 10.36 -9.87 -10.44
CA ASP A 220 10.65 -10.15 -11.84
C ASP A 220 9.43 -10.76 -12.55
N TYR A 221 8.71 -11.66 -11.87
CA TYR A 221 7.44 -12.17 -12.36
C TYR A 221 6.41 -11.05 -12.53
N TYR A 222 6.12 -10.28 -11.48
CA TYR A 222 5.15 -9.18 -11.50
C TYR A 222 5.39 -8.22 -12.67
N ARG A 223 6.65 -7.77 -12.86
CA ARG A 223 7.01 -6.83 -13.92
C ARG A 223 6.94 -7.40 -15.33
N ALA A 224 7.06 -8.70 -15.49
CA ALA A 224 6.99 -9.36 -16.79
C ALA A 224 5.55 -9.59 -17.28
N HIS A 225 4.54 -9.32 -16.44
CA HIS A 225 3.14 -9.62 -16.72
C HIS A 225 2.28 -8.35 -16.81
N ASP A 226 1.25 -8.40 -17.67
CA ASP A 226 0.26 -7.32 -17.80
C ASP A 226 -0.58 -7.22 -16.52
N GLN A 227 -0.69 -6.01 -15.99
CA GLN A 227 -1.44 -5.76 -14.76
C GLN A 227 -2.92 -5.45 -15.00
N THR A 228 -3.36 -5.35 -16.27
CA THR A 228 -4.75 -5.06 -16.64
C THR A 228 -5.79 -5.96 -15.96
N PRO A 229 -5.64 -7.30 -15.95
CA PRO A 229 -6.63 -8.18 -15.32
C PRO A 229 -6.79 -7.91 -13.82
N HIS A 230 -5.70 -7.54 -13.15
CA HIS A 230 -5.68 -7.30 -11.71
C HIS A 230 -6.33 -5.95 -11.34
N TYR A 231 -6.20 -4.95 -12.22
CA TYR A 231 -6.95 -3.70 -12.08
C TYR A 231 -8.44 -3.88 -12.41
N GLN A 232 -8.80 -4.78 -13.32
CA GLN A 232 -10.20 -5.16 -13.54
C GLN A 232 -10.78 -5.87 -12.30
N TYR A 233 -10.02 -6.77 -11.68
CA TYR A 233 -10.40 -7.39 -10.42
C TYR A 233 -10.51 -6.37 -9.27
N LEU A 234 -9.63 -5.37 -9.23
CA LEU A 234 -9.77 -4.22 -8.33
C LEU A 234 -11.10 -3.48 -8.58
N ALA A 235 -11.47 -3.20 -9.83
CA ALA A 235 -12.76 -2.57 -10.15
C ALA A 235 -13.95 -3.38 -9.61
N THR A 236 -13.94 -4.71 -9.74
CA THR A 236 -14.96 -5.59 -9.14
C THR A 236 -15.01 -5.47 -7.61
N GLN A 237 -13.86 -5.46 -6.94
CA GLN A 237 -13.80 -5.26 -5.49
C GLN A 237 -14.35 -3.91 -5.05
N LEU A 238 -14.02 -2.83 -5.79
CA LEU A 238 -14.53 -1.50 -5.52
C LEU A 238 -16.06 -1.42 -5.66
N LYS A 239 -16.66 -2.06 -6.67
CA LYS A 239 -18.13 -2.20 -6.80
C LYS A 239 -18.74 -2.96 -5.63
N ALA A 240 -18.15 -4.10 -5.26
CA ALA A 240 -18.62 -4.92 -4.14
C ALA A 240 -18.56 -4.15 -2.81
N MET A 241 -17.49 -3.39 -2.59
CA MET A 241 -17.39 -2.51 -1.43
C MET A 241 -18.45 -1.39 -1.49
N GLN A 242 -18.78 -0.84 -2.68
CA GLN A 242 -19.82 0.20 -2.83
C GLN A 242 -21.20 -0.34 -2.53
N TYR A 243 -21.48 -1.57 -2.92
CA TYR A 243 -22.69 -2.27 -2.55
C TYR A 243 -22.85 -2.35 -1.01
N LEU A 244 -21.78 -2.70 -0.30
CA LEU A 244 -21.83 -2.92 1.15
C LEU A 244 -21.95 -1.62 1.96
N ARG A 245 -21.28 -0.54 1.56
CA ARG A 245 -21.12 0.67 2.40
C ARG A 245 -21.34 1.99 1.68
N GLY A 246 -21.83 1.96 0.45
CA GLY A 246 -22.11 3.14 -0.35
C GLY A 246 -20.85 3.90 -0.79
N GLY A 247 -21.03 5.19 -1.08
CA GLY A 247 -20.00 6.09 -1.58
C GLY A 247 -19.96 6.14 -3.12
N HIS A 248 -19.89 7.35 -3.65
CA HIS A 248 -20.16 7.60 -5.07
C HIS A 248 -18.93 7.50 -5.97
N ARG A 249 -17.80 8.07 -5.55
CA ARG A 249 -16.57 8.13 -6.34
C ARG A 249 -15.36 7.85 -5.49
N TRP A 250 -14.52 6.92 -5.92
CA TRP A 250 -13.35 6.51 -5.16
C TRP A 250 -12.20 7.51 -5.25
N LEU A 251 -11.51 7.69 -4.13
CA LEU A 251 -10.19 8.31 -4.04
C LEU A 251 -9.17 7.25 -3.62
N LEU A 252 -8.39 6.83 -4.60
CA LEU A 252 -7.37 5.77 -4.50
C LEU A 252 -5.99 6.40 -4.40
N LYS A 253 -5.04 5.67 -3.82
CA LYS A 253 -3.65 6.12 -3.70
C LYS A 253 -2.75 4.92 -3.52
N SER A 254 -1.74 4.81 -4.38
CA SER A 254 -0.66 3.84 -4.25
C SER A 254 0.56 4.25 -5.08
N PRO A 255 1.80 4.06 -4.59
CA PRO A 255 3.01 4.25 -5.38
C PRO A 255 3.03 3.39 -6.65
N GLN A 256 2.42 2.20 -6.63
CA GLN A 256 2.36 1.28 -7.77
C GLN A 256 1.76 1.94 -9.02
N HIS A 257 0.85 2.90 -8.85
CA HIS A 257 0.25 3.59 -9.99
C HIS A 257 1.24 4.34 -10.88
N LEU A 258 2.42 4.71 -10.38
CA LEU A 258 3.46 5.39 -11.17
C LEU A 258 3.92 4.56 -12.37
N GLU A 259 3.92 3.24 -12.26
CA GLU A 259 4.31 2.32 -13.34
C GLU A 259 3.13 1.66 -14.05
N GLN A 260 1.89 2.03 -13.69
CA GLN A 260 0.67 1.45 -14.22
C GLN A 260 -0.24 2.49 -14.90
N VAL A 261 0.31 3.62 -15.36
CA VAL A 261 -0.46 4.69 -16.02
C VAL A 261 -1.27 4.17 -17.23
N PRO A 262 -0.71 3.36 -18.15
CA PRO A 262 -1.50 2.83 -19.26
C PRO A 262 -2.57 1.82 -18.84
N VAL A 263 -2.35 1.11 -17.73
CA VAL A 263 -3.33 0.19 -17.17
C VAL A 263 -4.49 0.95 -16.52
N LEU A 264 -4.19 2.06 -15.82
CA LEU A 264 -5.20 2.95 -15.28
C LEU A 264 -6.10 3.52 -16.38
N ASP A 265 -5.53 4.04 -17.47
CA ASP A 265 -6.33 4.56 -18.60
C ASP A 265 -7.19 3.44 -19.25
N ARG A 266 -6.66 2.23 -19.38
CA ARG A 266 -7.39 1.10 -19.97
C ARG A 266 -8.57 0.63 -19.11
N VAL A 267 -8.38 0.53 -17.79
CA VAL A 267 -9.39 -0.03 -16.88
C VAL A 267 -10.34 1.04 -16.35
N PHE A 268 -9.81 2.23 -16.08
CA PHE A 268 -10.54 3.37 -15.56
C PHE A 268 -10.45 4.53 -16.57
N GLY A 269 -11.15 4.37 -17.69
CA GLY A 269 -11.06 5.23 -18.88
C GLY A 269 -11.35 6.71 -18.67
N ASP A 270 -11.97 7.12 -17.56
CA ASP A 270 -12.17 8.54 -17.22
C ASP A 270 -11.58 8.88 -15.85
N SER A 271 -10.57 8.12 -15.41
CA SER A 271 -9.89 8.38 -14.14
C SER A 271 -9.13 9.69 -14.19
N ILE A 272 -9.05 10.32 -13.02
CA ILE A 272 -8.21 11.50 -12.83
C ILE A 272 -6.99 11.08 -12.04
N VAL A 273 -5.80 11.34 -12.56
CA VAL A 273 -4.55 10.95 -11.89
C VAL A 273 -3.77 12.17 -11.42
N LEU A 274 -3.52 12.21 -10.11
CA LEU A 274 -2.77 13.24 -9.42
C LEU A 274 -1.36 12.70 -9.18
N PHE A 275 -0.39 13.16 -9.98
CA PHE A 275 1.00 12.79 -9.86
C PHE A 275 1.71 13.71 -8.87
N THR A 276 2.27 13.16 -7.80
CA THR A 276 3.01 13.96 -6.82
C THR A 276 4.52 13.82 -7.00
N HIS A 277 5.22 14.95 -7.05
CA HIS A 277 6.64 15.01 -7.37
C HIS A 277 7.46 15.64 -6.25
N ARG A 278 8.63 15.03 -5.98
CA ARG A 278 9.65 15.56 -5.09
C ARG A 278 11.01 15.04 -5.55
N ASP A 279 12.09 15.70 -5.10
CA ASP A 279 13.46 15.18 -5.25
C ASP A 279 13.49 13.68 -4.86
N PRO A 280 13.82 12.79 -5.80
CA PRO A 280 13.74 11.35 -5.60
C PRO A 280 14.83 10.81 -4.66
N VAL A 281 15.94 11.51 -4.47
CA VAL A 281 17.05 11.04 -3.62
C VAL A 281 16.63 10.89 -2.14
N PRO A 282 16.15 11.95 -1.44
CA PRO A 282 15.70 11.80 -0.06
C PRO A 282 14.49 10.88 0.09
N VAL A 283 13.65 10.78 -0.95
CA VAL A 283 12.51 9.85 -0.98
C VAL A 283 12.98 8.40 -1.02
N ALA A 284 13.94 8.07 -1.89
CA ALA A 284 14.51 6.74 -2.02
C ALA A 284 15.16 6.29 -0.71
N LEU A 285 15.97 7.15 -0.08
CA LEU A 285 16.61 6.85 1.21
C LEU A 285 15.58 6.59 2.31
N SER A 286 14.49 7.38 2.35
CA SER A 286 13.40 7.15 3.31
C SER A 286 12.67 5.83 3.08
N MET A 287 12.47 5.44 1.82
CA MET A 287 11.81 4.19 1.48
C MET A 287 12.70 2.98 1.84
N ILE A 288 13.98 3.05 1.52
CA ILE A 288 14.96 2.01 1.88
C ILE A 288 15.08 1.87 3.40
N ALA A 289 15.11 2.98 4.15
CA ALA A 289 15.11 2.94 5.61
C ALA A 289 13.88 2.19 6.15
N MET A 290 12.71 2.48 5.59
CA MET A 290 11.46 1.81 5.96
C MET A 290 11.52 0.31 5.69
N ILE A 291 11.90 -0.09 4.47
CA ILE A 291 11.93 -1.51 4.07
C ILE A 291 12.97 -2.30 4.85
N THR A 292 14.18 -1.78 4.98
CA THR A 292 15.27 -2.44 5.73
C THR A 292 14.94 -2.54 7.22
N TYR A 293 14.28 -1.53 7.79
CA TYR A 293 13.77 -1.61 9.16
C TYR A 293 12.64 -2.64 9.29
N SER A 294 11.70 -2.69 8.35
CA SER A 294 10.60 -3.65 8.35
C SER A 294 11.04 -5.10 8.16
N ALA A 295 12.22 -5.33 7.57
CA ALA A 295 12.79 -6.66 7.44
C ALA A 295 12.99 -7.38 8.79
N ARG A 296 13.16 -6.62 9.89
CA ARG A 296 13.24 -7.17 11.25
C ARG A 296 12.02 -8.00 11.66
N MET A 297 10.90 -7.82 10.96
CA MET A 297 9.68 -8.55 11.24
C MET A 297 9.74 -10.01 10.76
N HIS A 298 10.65 -10.33 9.83
CA HIS A 298 10.71 -11.65 9.21
C HIS A 298 12.10 -12.25 9.06
N ARG A 299 13.20 -11.49 9.14
CA ARG A 299 14.55 -12.03 8.95
C ARG A 299 15.59 -11.47 9.91
N SER A 300 16.59 -12.30 10.22
CA SER A 300 17.83 -11.89 10.89
C SER A 300 18.97 -12.84 10.51
N PRO A 301 20.17 -12.34 10.13
CA PRO A 301 20.51 -10.93 9.91
C PRO A 301 19.78 -10.33 8.70
N VAL A 302 19.71 -8.99 8.64
CA VAL A 302 19.14 -8.23 7.50
C VAL A 302 20.27 -7.81 6.55
N PRO A 303 20.23 -8.15 5.26
CA PRO A 303 21.23 -7.73 4.27
C PRO A 303 20.91 -6.33 3.75
N VAL A 304 21.15 -5.32 4.60
CA VAL A 304 20.79 -3.91 4.38
C VAL A 304 21.25 -3.39 3.02
N GLU A 305 22.53 -3.58 2.66
CA GLU A 305 23.09 -3.10 1.39
C GLU A 305 22.46 -3.79 0.18
N GLN A 306 22.17 -5.09 0.25
CA GLN A 306 21.56 -5.82 -0.88
C GLN A 306 20.13 -5.34 -1.13
N ILE A 307 19.34 -5.20 -0.06
CA ILE A 307 17.98 -4.65 -0.12
C ILE A 307 18.02 -3.22 -0.68
N ALA A 308 18.94 -2.39 -0.20
CA ALA A 308 19.09 -1.02 -0.68
C ALA A 308 19.38 -0.93 -2.18
N GLN A 309 20.35 -1.72 -2.68
CA GLN A 309 20.68 -1.74 -4.10
C GLN A 309 19.51 -2.23 -4.96
N SER A 310 18.83 -3.29 -4.54
CA SER A 310 17.64 -3.82 -5.21
C SER A 310 16.53 -2.75 -5.31
N TRP A 311 16.32 -1.99 -4.23
CA TRP A 311 15.30 -0.94 -4.19
C TRP A 311 15.67 0.31 -4.98
N ILE A 312 16.95 0.69 -5.08
CA ILE A 312 17.37 1.75 -5.99
C ILE A 312 17.07 1.38 -7.44
N GLU A 313 17.39 0.15 -7.85
CA GLU A 313 17.06 -0.33 -9.18
C GLU A 313 15.54 -0.36 -9.41
N ARG A 314 14.77 -0.83 -8.42
CA ARG A 314 13.30 -0.89 -8.49
C ARG A 314 12.65 0.49 -8.64
N LEU A 315 13.16 1.49 -7.91
CA LEU A 315 12.70 2.87 -7.98
C LEU A 315 13.03 3.51 -9.33
N ASP A 316 14.22 3.27 -9.84
CA ASP A 316 14.67 3.74 -11.16
C ASP A 316 13.76 3.20 -12.28
N GLN A 317 13.44 1.91 -12.23
CA GLN A 317 12.51 1.27 -13.17
C GLN A 317 11.11 1.91 -13.08
N MET A 318 10.60 2.18 -11.88
CA MET A 318 9.27 2.77 -11.68
C MET A 318 9.20 4.21 -12.17
N LEU A 319 10.21 5.03 -11.85
CA LEU A 319 10.29 6.42 -12.32
C LEU A 319 10.50 6.49 -13.83
N THR A 320 11.28 5.58 -14.41
CA THR A 320 11.46 5.46 -15.86
C THR A 320 10.15 5.10 -16.56
N ALA A 321 9.36 4.17 -16.00
CA ALA A 321 8.04 3.83 -16.51
C ALA A 321 7.11 5.05 -16.48
N LEU A 322 7.10 5.81 -15.38
CA LEU A 322 6.33 7.06 -15.31
C LEU A 322 6.76 8.05 -16.38
N VAL A 323 8.06 8.34 -16.52
CA VAL A 323 8.56 9.28 -17.53
C VAL A 323 8.12 8.86 -18.94
N ARG A 324 8.19 7.56 -19.25
CA ARG A 324 7.77 7.00 -20.53
C ARG A 324 6.27 7.14 -20.78
N ASP A 325 5.46 6.82 -19.78
CA ASP A 325 4.01 6.64 -19.93
C ASP A 325 3.19 7.85 -19.50
N ARG A 326 3.84 8.90 -18.96
CA ARG A 326 3.18 10.10 -18.40
C ARG A 326 2.15 10.70 -19.35
N ASP A 327 2.46 10.76 -20.64
CA ASP A 327 1.62 11.41 -21.65
C ASP A 327 0.42 10.57 -22.09
N THR A 328 0.24 9.36 -21.53
CA THR A 328 -0.98 8.56 -21.71
C THR A 328 -2.23 9.29 -21.21
N LEU A 329 -2.08 10.11 -20.16
CA LEU A 329 -3.15 10.91 -19.59
C LEU A 329 -2.90 12.40 -19.86
N GLY A 330 -3.82 13.02 -20.59
CA GLY A 330 -3.77 14.44 -20.91
C GLY A 330 -4.09 15.36 -19.73
N PRO A 331 -3.93 16.68 -19.89
CA PRO A 331 -4.19 17.66 -18.85
C PRO A 331 -5.65 17.73 -18.40
N GLU A 332 -6.58 17.19 -19.20
CA GLU A 332 -8.01 17.09 -18.86
C GLU A 332 -8.33 15.97 -17.86
N ARG A 333 -7.38 15.05 -17.62
CA ARG A 333 -7.52 13.91 -16.70
C ARG A 333 -6.30 13.71 -15.80
N SER A 334 -5.37 14.65 -15.75
CA SER A 334 -4.18 14.53 -14.87
C SER A 334 -3.63 15.87 -14.37
N ILE A 335 -2.96 15.83 -13.23
CA ILE A 335 -2.24 16.98 -12.65
C ILE A 335 -0.89 16.51 -12.13
N ASP A 336 0.18 17.21 -12.48
CA ASP A 336 1.47 17.11 -11.78
C ASP A 336 1.49 18.12 -10.62
N ILE A 337 1.79 17.63 -9.42
CA ILE A 337 1.75 18.38 -8.16
C ILE A 337 3.14 18.29 -7.54
N ARG A 338 3.92 19.38 -7.61
CA ARG A 338 5.21 19.41 -6.92
C ARG A 338 5.00 19.59 -5.42
N PHE A 339 5.85 18.95 -4.63
CA PHE A 339 5.73 18.96 -3.17
C PHE A 339 5.86 20.37 -2.58
N ASP A 340 6.75 21.20 -3.12
CA ASP A 340 6.92 22.60 -2.71
C ASP A 340 5.68 23.45 -3.03
N GLU A 341 5.10 23.29 -4.22
CA GLU A 341 3.86 23.95 -4.62
C GLU A 341 2.67 23.52 -3.76
N PHE A 342 2.53 22.22 -3.50
CA PHE A 342 1.45 21.70 -2.67
C PHE A 342 1.52 22.26 -1.25
N MET A 343 2.71 22.31 -0.66
CA MET A 343 2.89 22.85 0.69
C MET A 343 2.75 24.37 0.77
N ALA A 344 2.75 25.08 -0.37
CA ALA A 344 2.57 26.53 -0.41
C ALA A 344 1.09 26.93 -0.53
N ASP A 345 0.25 26.06 -1.11
CA ASP A 345 -1.18 26.30 -1.31
C ASP A 345 -1.98 24.98 -1.32
N GLU A 346 -2.11 24.35 -0.14
CA GLU A 346 -2.82 23.07 -0.03
C GLU A 346 -4.30 23.18 -0.45
N LEU A 347 -4.94 24.30 -0.09
CA LEU A 347 -6.35 24.54 -0.38
C LEU A 347 -6.59 24.78 -1.88
N GLY A 348 -5.73 25.57 -2.54
CA GLY A 348 -5.81 25.79 -3.98
C GLY A 348 -5.55 24.51 -4.78
N VAL A 349 -4.69 23.61 -4.30
CA VAL A 349 -4.54 22.27 -4.91
C VAL A 349 -5.84 21.46 -4.76
N ALA A 350 -6.46 21.46 -3.58
CA ALA A 350 -7.75 20.79 -3.40
C ALA A 350 -8.84 21.36 -4.34
N GLU A 351 -8.94 22.69 -4.45
CA GLU A 351 -9.87 23.35 -5.39
C GLU A 351 -9.67 22.90 -6.84
N ARG A 352 -8.42 22.84 -7.30
CA ARG A 352 -8.07 22.36 -8.65
C ARG A 352 -8.48 20.91 -8.87
N VAL A 353 -8.29 20.04 -7.88
CA VAL A 353 -8.69 18.64 -7.94
C VAL A 353 -10.21 18.51 -8.06
N TYR A 354 -10.97 19.24 -7.24
CA TYR A 354 -12.43 19.24 -7.32
C TYR A 354 -12.94 19.75 -8.66
N ALA A 355 -12.35 20.84 -9.17
CA ALA A 355 -12.68 21.39 -10.47
C ALA A 355 -12.40 20.39 -11.62
N LEU A 356 -11.23 19.74 -11.61
CA LEU A 356 -10.89 18.70 -12.59
C LEU A 356 -11.84 17.50 -12.49
N ALA A 357 -12.23 17.14 -11.26
CA ALA A 357 -13.21 16.09 -11.00
C ALA A 357 -14.63 16.43 -11.44
N GLY A 358 -14.93 17.69 -11.74
CA GLY A 358 -16.30 18.16 -11.93
C GLY A 358 -17.15 17.99 -10.67
N GLU A 359 -16.52 17.97 -9.48
CA GLU A 359 -17.21 17.92 -8.20
C GLU A 359 -17.36 19.33 -7.63
N PRO A 360 -18.52 19.67 -7.03
CA PRO A 360 -18.70 20.97 -6.40
C PRO A 360 -17.80 21.08 -5.16
N PHE A 361 -16.99 22.14 -5.10
CA PHE A 361 -16.24 22.49 -3.90
C PHE A 361 -17.11 23.32 -2.95
N THR A 362 -18.02 22.64 -2.25
CA THR A 362 -19.01 23.24 -1.35
C THR A 362 -18.36 23.88 -0.12
N ASP A 363 -19.11 24.74 0.57
CA ASP A 363 -18.67 25.31 1.85
C ASP A 363 -18.39 24.21 2.89
N ASP A 364 -19.19 23.15 2.94
CA ASP A 364 -18.96 22.00 3.83
C ASP A 364 -17.62 21.30 3.52
N ALA A 365 -17.32 21.08 2.23
CA ALA A 365 -16.05 20.47 1.83
C ALA A 365 -14.86 21.38 2.19
N ARG A 366 -15.00 22.68 1.94
CA ARG A 366 -14.00 23.69 2.30
C ARG A 366 -13.74 23.73 3.80
N THR A 367 -14.79 23.69 4.63
CA THR A 367 -14.68 23.66 6.09
C THR A 367 -14.01 22.38 6.57
N ALA A 368 -14.42 21.20 6.07
CA ALA A 368 -13.80 19.93 6.47
C ALA A 368 -12.29 19.89 6.16
N ILE A 369 -11.90 20.40 5.00
CA ILE A 369 -10.49 20.53 4.61
C ILE A 369 -9.75 21.54 5.50
N ALA A 370 -10.35 22.69 5.79
CA ALA A 370 -9.75 23.70 6.66
C ALA A 370 -9.54 23.17 8.09
N ASP A 371 -10.52 22.43 8.62
CA ASP A 371 -10.44 21.80 9.94
C ASP A 371 -9.34 20.72 10.00
N TYR A 372 -9.22 19.91 8.94
CA TYR A 372 -8.10 18.98 8.79
C TYR A 372 -6.74 19.69 8.81
N LEU A 373 -6.59 20.78 8.03
CA LEU A 373 -5.36 21.56 7.98
C LEU A 373 -5.04 22.21 9.33
N ALA A 374 -6.03 22.75 10.04
CA ALA A 374 -5.85 23.36 11.36
C ALA A 374 -5.44 22.33 12.43
N GLY A 375 -5.94 21.09 12.34
CA GLY A 375 -5.58 19.98 13.22
C GLY A 375 -4.26 19.30 12.88
N HIS A 376 -3.78 19.44 11.64
CA HIS A 376 -2.59 18.74 11.16
C HIS A 376 -1.29 19.45 11.57
N ARG A 377 -0.50 18.80 12.44
CA ARG A 377 0.88 19.24 12.75
C ARG A 377 1.89 18.39 12.00
N ARG A 378 2.58 19.01 11.04
CA ARG A 378 3.67 18.36 10.29
C ARG A 378 4.78 17.88 11.22
N GLY A 379 5.24 16.65 11.00
CA GLY A 379 6.36 16.08 11.77
C GLY A 379 6.02 15.79 13.23
N ARG A 380 4.73 15.69 13.61
CA ARG A 380 4.31 15.46 15.02
C ARG A 380 4.97 14.23 15.67
N LEU A 381 5.23 13.19 14.87
CA LEU A 381 5.81 11.95 15.37
C LEU A 381 7.34 12.02 15.44
N GLY A 382 7.98 12.95 14.74
CA GLY A 382 9.42 12.98 14.50
C GLY A 382 9.80 12.40 13.13
N ASN A 383 11.07 12.10 12.95
CA ASN A 383 11.62 11.53 11.72
C ASN A 383 12.78 10.57 12.04
N VAL A 384 13.07 9.70 11.08
CA VAL A 384 14.28 8.87 11.07
C VAL A 384 15.36 9.56 10.25
N GLU A 385 16.60 9.56 10.76
CA GLU A 385 17.77 10.04 10.02
C GLU A 385 18.04 9.11 8.84
N THR A 386 18.28 9.68 7.65
CA THR A 386 18.60 8.91 6.44
C THR A 386 19.85 9.48 5.76
N SER A 387 20.75 8.61 5.32
CA SER A 387 21.98 8.97 4.63
C SER A 387 22.38 7.85 3.66
N CYS A 388 23.18 8.17 2.65
CA CYS A 388 23.62 7.18 1.66
C CYS A 388 24.56 6.13 2.28
N GLU A 389 25.41 6.57 3.23
CA GLU A 389 26.42 5.72 3.88
C GLU A 389 25.79 4.58 4.68
N MET A 390 24.60 4.78 5.27
CA MET A 390 23.87 3.72 5.98
C MET A 390 23.50 2.53 5.09
N PHE A 391 23.45 2.74 3.78
CA PHE A 391 22.97 1.78 2.80
C PHE A 391 24.03 1.37 1.78
N GLY A 392 25.28 1.79 1.96
CA GLY A 392 26.36 1.54 0.99
C GLY A 392 26.13 2.25 -0.36
N LEU A 393 25.44 3.40 -0.36
CA LEU A 393 25.13 4.19 -1.55
C LEU A 393 26.00 5.44 -1.64
N THR A 394 26.02 6.09 -2.81
CA THR A 394 26.67 7.39 -2.99
C THR A 394 25.69 8.43 -3.56
N PRO A 395 25.69 9.69 -3.07
CA PRO A 395 24.77 10.71 -3.56
C PRO A 395 24.87 10.97 -5.07
N ASP A 396 26.08 10.98 -5.62
CA ASP A 396 26.30 11.29 -7.04
C ASP A 396 25.72 10.22 -7.96
N ALA A 397 25.88 8.93 -7.62
CA ALA A 397 25.27 7.84 -8.38
C ALA A 397 23.73 7.89 -8.36
N LEU A 398 23.13 8.30 -7.23
CA LEU A 398 21.68 8.46 -7.13
C LEU A 398 21.17 9.64 -7.96
N ARG A 399 21.88 10.77 -7.94
CA ARG A 399 21.53 11.94 -8.75
C ARG A 399 21.61 11.65 -10.24
N GLU A 400 22.69 11.00 -10.69
CA GLU A 400 22.85 10.62 -12.09
C GLU A 400 21.73 9.67 -12.53
N ARG A 401 21.45 8.64 -11.72
CA ARG A 401 20.40 7.65 -12.01
C ARG A 401 19.02 8.28 -12.14
N PHE A 402 18.64 9.17 -11.23
CA PHE A 402 17.31 9.78 -11.24
C PHE A 402 17.21 11.08 -12.06
N ALA A 403 18.28 11.51 -12.73
CA ALA A 403 18.32 12.75 -13.51
C ALA A 403 17.17 12.87 -14.54
N PRO A 404 16.81 11.83 -15.33
CA PRO A 404 15.72 11.95 -16.30
C PRO A 404 14.36 12.31 -15.67
N TYR A 405 14.09 11.80 -14.47
CA TYR A 405 12.88 12.15 -13.72
C TYR A 405 12.92 13.59 -13.21
N VAL A 406 14.07 14.03 -12.68
CA VAL A 406 14.26 15.41 -12.20
C VAL A 406 14.13 16.41 -13.34
N GLU A 407 14.72 16.12 -14.50
CA GLU A 407 14.63 16.94 -15.71
C GLU A 407 13.18 17.07 -16.20
N ARG A 408 12.41 15.99 -16.14
CA ARG A 408 11.01 16.00 -16.62
C ARG A 408 10.06 16.75 -15.69
N PHE A 409 10.19 16.60 -14.37
CA PHE A 409 9.13 16.99 -13.43
C PHE A 409 9.52 18.09 -12.42
N LEU A 410 10.81 18.36 -12.23
CA LEU A 410 11.29 19.27 -11.18
C LEU A 410 12.11 20.46 -11.71
N SER A 411 12.44 20.45 -13.00
CA SER A 411 13.29 21.48 -13.63
C SER A 411 12.52 22.66 -14.18
#